data_AF-A0A2G9TAD6-F1
#
_entry.id   AF-A0A2G9TAD6-F1
#
_cell.length_a   1.000
_cell.length_b   1.000
_cell.length_c   1.000
_cell.angle_alpha   90.00
_cell.angle_beta   90.00
_cell.angle_gamma   90.00
#
_symmetry.space_group_name_H-M   'P 1'
#
loop_
_entity.id
_entity.type
_entity.pdbx_description
1 polymer ?
#
loop_
_entity_poly.entity_id
_entity_poly.type
_entity_poly.pdbx_seq_one_letter_code
_entity_poly.pdbx_strand_id
1 'polypeptide(L)'
;LNFHFQFNPDRYFSGKKLDQKAVAFGLGKRSCLGESLAQEELYLIIGNLLLRYKISADPLHMPSMTATNETGKMRTPRPYHIHFERR
;
A
#
# COMPACT_ATOMS: atom_id res chain seq x y z
N LEU A 1 -15.47 -15.83 4.79
CA LEU A 1 -14.68 -14.66 4.32
C LEU A 1 -13.42 -15.22 3.67
N ASN A 2 -13.27 -15.10 2.36
CA ASN A 2 -12.07 -15.57 1.67
C ASN A 2 -10.96 -14.53 1.87
N PHE A 3 -10.02 -14.83 2.76
CA PHE A 3 -8.87 -13.95 3.01
C PHE A 3 -7.80 -14.21 1.95
N HIS A 4 -7.52 -13.19 1.14
CA HIS A 4 -6.43 -13.22 0.17
C HIS A 4 -5.16 -12.67 0.81
N PHE A 5 -4.27 -13.56 1.28
CA PHE A 5 -2.99 -13.18 1.90
C PHE A 5 -1.90 -12.81 0.89
N GLN A 6 -2.13 -13.05 -0.40
CA GLN A 6 -1.19 -12.76 -1.46
C GLN A 6 -1.40 -11.36 -2.02
N PHE A 7 -0.29 -10.65 -2.26
CA PHE A 7 -0.31 -9.40 -3.02
C PHE A 7 -0.55 -9.68 -4.51
N ASN A 8 -1.78 -9.49 -4.97
CA ASN A 8 -2.18 -9.69 -6.37
C ASN A 8 -2.95 -8.47 -6.93
N PRO A 9 -2.28 -7.50 -7.60
CA PRO A 9 -2.95 -6.33 -8.18
C PRO A 9 -4.03 -6.66 -9.22
N ASP A 10 -3.90 -7.77 -9.95
CA ASP A 10 -4.79 -8.14 -11.06
C ASP A 10 -6.26 -8.29 -10.63
N ARG A 11 -6.49 -8.58 -9.34
CA ARG A 11 -7.83 -8.70 -8.75
C ARG A 11 -8.72 -7.47 -8.96
N TYR A 12 -8.14 -6.28 -9.13
CA TYR A 12 -8.87 -5.03 -9.31
C TYR A 12 -9.26 -4.74 -10.77
N PHE A 13 -8.77 -5.49 -11.75
CA PHE A 13 -9.07 -5.23 -13.16
C PHE A 13 -10.32 -5.97 -13.68
N SER A 14 -10.89 -6.89 -12.90
CA SER A 14 -11.96 -7.81 -13.32
C SER A 14 -13.38 -7.22 -13.32
N GLY A 15 -13.57 -5.93 -13.02
CA GLY A 15 -14.86 -5.22 -13.11
C GLY A 15 -15.96 -5.62 -12.11
N LYS A 16 -15.78 -6.69 -11.31
CA LYS A 16 -16.74 -7.11 -10.27
C LYS A 16 -16.61 -6.22 -9.01
N LYS A 17 -17.31 -5.09 -9.02
CA LYS A 17 -17.24 -4.02 -8.00
C LYS A 17 -17.49 -4.44 -6.53
N LEU A 18 -18.14 -5.57 -6.27
CA LEU A 18 -18.61 -5.94 -4.92
C LEU A 18 -17.55 -6.68 -4.09
N ASP A 19 -16.72 -7.53 -4.70
CA ASP A 19 -15.62 -8.25 -4.01
C ASP A 19 -14.33 -7.40 -3.90
N GLN A 20 -14.31 -6.23 -4.53
CA GLN A 20 -13.13 -5.38 -4.72
C GLN A 20 -13.01 -4.24 -3.70
N LYS A 21 -13.96 -4.06 -2.77
CA LYS A 21 -13.90 -2.95 -1.82
C LYS A 21 -12.98 -3.27 -0.65
N ALA A 22 -11.72 -2.82 -0.76
CA ALA A 22 -10.84 -2.72 0.40
C ALA A 22 -11.41 -1.66 1.35
N VAL A 23 -11.79 -2.04 2.56
CA VAL A 23 -12.37 -1.15 3.58
C VAL A 23 -11.27 -0.53 4.44
N ALA A 24 -10.22 0.01 3.80
CA ALA A 24 -9.05 0.53 4.51
C ALA A 24 -9.37 1.78 5.34
N PHE A 25 -10.40 2.54 4.93
CA PHE A 25 -10.83 3.79 5.58
C PHE A 25 -12.12 3.63 6.40
N GLY A 26 -12.58 2.40 6.65
CA GLY A 26 -13.85 2.14 7.32
C GLY A 26 -15.08 2.41 6.44
N LEU A 27 -16.28 2.26 7.00
CA LEU A 27 -17.56 2.46 6.31
C LEU A 27 -18.55 3.19 7.23
N GLY A 28 -19.47 3.94 6.63
CA GLY A 28 -20.59 4.60 7.33
C GLY A 28 -20.18 5.85 8.12
N LYS A 29 -20.92 6.18 9.19
CA LYS A 29 -20.78 7.44 9.95
C LYS A 29 -19.39 7.68 10.58
N ARG A 30 -18.52 6.66 10.60
CA ARG A 30 -17.17 6.69 11.18
C ARG A 30 -16.09 6.38 10.14
N SER A 31 -16.40 6.50 8.84
CA SER A 31 -15.38 6.44 7.80
C SER A 31 -14.34 7.54 8.02
N CYS A 32 -13.12 7.29 7.56
CA CYS A 32 -12.02 8.22 7.69
C CYS A 32 -12.38 9.54 6.98
N LEU A 33 -12.39 10.64 7.73
CA LEU A 33 -12.65 11.97 7.19
C LEU A 33 -11.60 12.38 6.14
N GLY A 34 -10.39 11.83 6.24
CA GLY A 34 -9.27 12.09 5.33
C GLY A 34 -9.16 11.13 4.15
N GLU A 35 -10.15 10.27 3.86
CA GLU A 35 -10.06 9.27 2.79
C GLU A 35 -9.73 9.89 1.43
N SER A 36 -10.46 10.93 1.00
CA SER A 36 -10.22 11.59 -0.29
C SER A 36 -8.81 12.14 -0.39
N LEU A 37 -8.33 12.83 0.65
CA LEU A 37 -6.97 13.38 0.67
C LEU A 37 -5.92 12.27 0.60
N ALA A 38 -6.06 11.21 1.40
CA ALA A 38 -5.14 10.09 1.42
C ALA A 38 -5.09 9.35 0.07
N GLN A 39 -6.23 9.22 -0.62
CA GLN A 39 -6.28 8.63 -1.96
C GLN A 39 -5.52 9.48 -2.99
N GLU A 40 -5.72 10.79 -2.97
CA GLU A 40 -5.01 11.72 -3.86
C GLU A 40 -3.50 11.73 -3.57
N GLU A 41 -3.09 11.75 -2.30
CA GLU A 41 -1.68 11.68 -1.91
C GLU A 41 -1.02 10.38 -2.37
N LEU A 42 -1.68 9.23 -2.15
CA LEU A 42 -1.17 7.93 -2.63
C LEU A 42 -1.00 7.91 -4.14
N TYR A 43 -1.99 8.43 -4.89
CA TYR A 43 -1.92 8.48 -6.35
C TYR A 43 -0.77 9.36 -6.83
N LEU A 44 -0.68 10.59 -6.31
CA LEU A 44 0.33 11.56 -6.74
C LEU A 44 1.74 11.12 -6.33
N ILE A 45 1.94 10.67 -5.11
CA ILE A 45 3.27 10.28 -4.61
C ILE A 45 3.77 9.04 -5.36
N ILE A 46 2.98 7.97 -5.43
CA ILE A 46 3.38 6.72 -6.09
C ILE A 46 3.59 6.97 -7.59
N GLY A 47 2.67 7.67 -8.24
CA GLY A 47 2.78 8.02 -9.66
C GLY A 47 4.07 8.79 -9.97
N ASN A 48 4.36 9.84 -9.21
CA ASN A 48 5.57 10.64 -9.41
C ASN A 48 6.86 9.86 -9.13
N LEU A 49 6.87 8.99 -8.10
CA LEU A 49 8.03 8.14 -7.81
C LEU A 49 8.30 7.17 -8.96
N LEU A 50 7.27 6.48 -9.45
CA LEU A 50 7.39 5.51 -10.55
C LEU A 50 7.74 6.17 -11.89
N LEU A 51 7.26 7.39 -12.14
CA LEU A 51 7.58 8.12 -13.37
C LEU A 51 9.03 8.61 -13.41
N ARG A 52 9.60 9.00 -12.27
CA ARG A 52 10.89 9.71 -12.21
C ARG A 52 12.07 8.83 -11.81
N TYR A 53 11.81 7.71 -11.14
CA TYR A 53 12.87 6.86 -10.58
C TYR A 53 12.72 5.39 -10.99
N LYS A 54 13.86 4.71 -11.07
CA LYS A 54 13.96 3.26 -10.89
C LYS A 54 14.18 3.02 -9.40
N ILE A 55 13.39 2.13 -8.83
CA ILE A 55 13.36 1.85 -7.40
C ILE A 55 13.84 0.42 -7.20
N SER A 56 14.86 0.23 -6.37
CA SER A 56 15.38 -1.09 -6.03
C SER A 56 15.67 -1.21 -4.53
N ALA A 57 15.60 -2.42 -3.99
CA ALA A 57 15.96 -2.67 -2.60
C ALA A 57 17.48 -2.59 -2.40
N ASP A 58 17.89 -2.18 -1.20
CA ASP A 58 19.28 -2.31 -0.74
C ASP A 58 19.53 -3.79 -0.34
N PRO A 59 20.47 -4.50 -0.98
CA PRO A 59 20.79 -5.88 -0.63
C PRO A 59 21.25 -6.08 0.82
N LEU A 60 21.83 -5.06 1.45
CA LEU A 60 22.28 -5.11 2.84
C LEU A 60 21.17 -4.80 3.85
N HIS A 61 20.08 -4.15 3.40
CA HIS A 61 18.97 -3.70 4.24
C HIS A 61 17.61 -4.01 3.59
N MET A 62 17.42 -5.27 3.21
CA MET A 62 16.24 -5.76 2.51
C MET A 62 14.93 -5.55 3.31
N PRO A 63 13.83 -5.18 2.64
CA PRO A 63 12.53 -5.09 3.29
C PRO A 63 12.00 -6.48 3.70
N SER A 64 11.31 -6.53 4.84
CA SER A 64 10.57 -7.72 5.31
C SER A 64 9.07 -7.58 5.02
N MET A 65 8.41 -8.69 4.71
CA MET A 65 6.95 -8.75 4.58
C MET A 65 6.22 -8.82 5.94
N THR A 66 6.96 -8.93 7.04
CA THR A 66 6.41 -8.91 8.40
C THR A 66 6.43 -7.49 8.98
N ALA A 67 5.34 -7.12 9.66
CA ALA A 67 5.26 -5.85 10.37
C ALA A 67 6.11 -5.89 11.66
N THR A 68 6.55 -4.73 12.12
CA THR A 68 7.25 -4.59 13.41
C THR A 68 6.32 -4.93 14.58
N ASN A 69 5.05 -4.48 14.51
CA ASN A 69 4.01 -4.83 15.47
C ASN A 69 2.84 -5.49 14.73
N GLU A 70 2.64 -6.78 14.96
CA GLU A 70 1.57 -7.50 14.27
C GLU A 70 0.18 -7.20 14.83
N THR A 71 0.10 -6.88 16.12
CA THR A 71 -1.11 -6.66 16.91
C THR A 71 -1.36 -5.18 17.26
N GLY A 72 -0.50 -4.27 16.78
CA GLY A 72 -0.60 -2.84 17.05
C GLY A 72 -1.70 -2.13 16.27
N LYS A 73 -2.07 -0.91 16.72
CA LYS A 73 -3.07 -0.06 16.06
C LYS A 73 -2.66 0.39 14.64
N MET A 74 -1.37 0.41 14.36
CA MET A 74 -0.79 0.76 13.07
C MET A 74 0.20 -0.32 12.64
N ARG A 75 0.08 -0.78 11.39
CA ARG A 75 0.99 -1.75 10.79
C ARG A 75 2.19 -0.98 10.23
N THR A 76 3.31 -1.02 10.94
CA THR A 76 4.55 -0.37 10.50
C THR A 76 5.52 -1.43 9.98
N PRO A 77 6.18 -1.24 8.82
CA PRO A 77 7.23 -2.14 8.36
C PRO A 77 8.43 -2.11 9.32
N ARG A 78 9.28 -3.13 9.24
CA ARG A 78 10.62 -3.07 9.84
C ARG A 78 11.46 -2.03 9.09
N PRO A 79 12.47 -1.39 9.71
CA PRO A 79 13.36 -0.48 8.99
C PRO A 79 14.03 -1.18 7.79
N TYR A 80 14.07 -0.51 6.64
CA TYR A 80 14.70 -0.97 5.40
C TYR A 80 15.24 0.22 4.61
N HIS A 81 16.16 -0.02 3.67
CA HIS A 81 16.63 1.00 2.74
C HIS A 81 16.14 0.74 1.31
N ILE A 82 16.01 1.82 0.55
CA ILE A 82 15.61 1.81 -0.85
C ILE A 82 16.57 2.70 -1.63
N HIS A 83 17.02 2.20 -2.78
CA HIS A 83 17.79 2.97 -3.75
C HIS A 83 16.85 3.59 -4.78
N PHE A 84 17.02 4.89 -5.02
CA PHE A 84 16.33 5.64 -6.06
C PHE A 84 17.33 6.11 -7.10
N GLU A 85 17.26 5.54 -8.30
CA GLU A 85 18.04 5.98 -9.47
C GLU A 85 17.11 6.83 -10.34
N ARG A 86 17.51 8.05 -10.70
CA ARG A 86 16.71 8.87 -11.62
C ARG A 86 16.67 8.19 -12.99
N ARG A 87 15.48 8.11 -13.59
CA ARG A 87 15.29 7.61 -14.96
C ARG A 87 15.87 8.54 -16.01
#